data_AF-A0A2I7ZAS0-F1
#
_entry.id   AF-A0A2I7ZAS0-F1
#
_cell.length_a   1.000
_cell.length_b   1.000
_cell.length_c   1.000
_cell.angle_alpha   90.00
_cell.angle_beta   90.00
_cell.angle_gamma   90.00
#
_symmetry.space_group_name_H-M   'P 1'
#
loop_
_entity.id
_entity.type
_entity.pdbx_description
1 polymer ?
#
loop_
_entity_poly.entity_id
_entity_poly.type
_entity_poly.pdbx_seq_one_letter_code
_entity_poly.pdbx_strand_id
1 'polypeptide(L)'
;MFRAALTKLLPKSTGTTNGAFLLRRAVQPSPATGLKIQRFYSPNPLANVNPVALQMINYALGLARSQNTDESYAQAMLVLEQGLTSQSHEETDSSTENSKAMVFLAISSLLSERGNTDEAMQALLRIQDLTSSSLGVRVAAMEALVGLNLELGLDDTSSVLADKCLNLLEKEAPQNGEEYGYKVFSARSKAVKGLVQLVQGDMESAKVFFEGCQDEGCTGNAALSYGEFLHAKRDFTAAKEIYQKVIADTSEKKDFSDPYALGACNMAPEEVLLAATCSLGQLESHLGNFGDAEEILTRALKKAEERFGTHHPKVGTLLTCIALMYRQKAMAERSSSLLIQEGLYRKAIDLLKDPALETDDANGSVEKQTQNVERRDIVALARGGYAEALGVQENRKAEGERMKKWAEAAWRNRRLSLAEALDISESSSKVPVVDARICRAL
;
A
#
# COMPACT_ATOMS: atom_id res chain seq x y z
N MET A 1 -12.38 -14.73 16.11
CA MET A 1 -10.96 -15.16 16.13
C MET A 1 -10.05 -14.33 17.05
N PHE A 2 -10.52 -13.27 17.73
CA PHE A 2 -9.72 -12.48 18.68
C PHE A 2 -9.57 -13.05 20.11
N ARG A 3 -10.33 -14.11 20.47
CA ARG A 3 -10.16 -14.83 21.75
C ARG A 3 -8.92 -15.74 21.80
N ALA A 4 -8.27 -16.02 20.67
CA ALA A 4 -7.13 -16.94 20.59
C ALA A 4 -5.76 -16.25 20.75
N ALA A 5 -5.69 -14.91 20.64
CA ALA A 5 -4.44 -14.17 20.79
C ALA A 5 -4.14 -13.79 22.26
N LEU A 6 -5.15 -13.78 23.14
CA LEU A 6 -5.00 -13.41 24.56
C LEU A 6 -4.55 -14.56 25.47
N THR A 7 -4.56 -15.81 25.01
CA THR A 7 -4.25 -16.99 25.84
C THR A 7 -2.76 -17.31 25.97
N LYS A 8 -1.85 -16.48 25.42
CA LYS A 8 -0.40 -16.68 25.54
C LYS A 8 0.26 -15.97 26.75
N LEU A 9 -0.52 -15.37 27.67
CA LEU A 9 0.01 -14.56 28.78
C LEU A 9 -0.21 -15.13 30.20
N LEU A 10 -0.44 -16.44 30.39
CA LEU A 10 -0.46 -17.04 31.74
C LEU A 10 0.26 -18.42 31.77
N PRO A 11 1.00 -18.74 32.86
CA PRO A 11 1.77 -19.97 32.95
C PRO A 11 0.85 -21.19 33.11
N LYS A 12 1.06 -22.22 32.27
CA LYS A 12 0.29 -23.47 32.32
C LYS A 12 0.77 -24.36 33.47
N SER A 13 -0.15 -24.70 34.37
CA SER A 13 0.00 -25.81 35.30
C SER A 13 -0.15 -27.15 34.56
N THR A 14 0.70 -28.10 34.92
CA THR A 14 0.75 -29.47 34.39
C THR A 14 -0.39 -30.31 34.97
N GLY A 15 -1.16 -30.97 34.11
CA GLY A 15 -2.17 -31.95 34.50
C GLY A 15 -2.34 -33.01 33.41
N THR A 16 -1.79 -34.19 33.68
CA THR A 16 -1.94 -35.45 32.95
C THR A 16 -3.34 -36.04 33.07
N THR A 17 -3.89 -36.62 31.98
CA THR A 17 -4.68 -37.88 32.03
C THR A 17 -4.85 -38.52 30.65
N ASN A 18 -4.97 -39.84 30.70
CA ASN A 18 -4.88 -40.85 29.65
C ASN A 18 -6.09 -40.96 28.70
N GLY A 19 -5.79 -41.33 27.45
CA GLY A 19 -6.26 -42.54 26.77
C GLY A 19 -7.76 -42.74 26.47
N ALA A 20 -8.11 -42.74 25.18
CA ALA A 20 -9.06 -43.70 24.61
C ALA A 20 -8.85 -43.85 23.09
N PHE A 21 -8.59 -45.10 22.71
CA PHE A 21 -8.33 -45.61 21.37
C PHE A 21 -9.67 -45.90 20.68
N LEU A 22 -9.94 -45.35 19.49
CA LEU A 22 -10.99 -45.88 18.61
C LEU A 22 -10.56 -45.83 17.13
N LEU A 23 -10.56 -47.03 16.54
CA LEU A 23 -10.23 -47.38 15.17
C LEU A 23 -11.06 -46.59 14.14
N ARG A 24 -10.39 -45.96 13.17
CA ARG A 24 -11.03 -45.49 11.93
C ARG A 24 -10.36 -46.11 10.71
N ARG A 25 -11.20 -46.83 9.96
CA ARG A 25 -10.99 -47.52 8.67
C ARG A 25 -10.12 -46.71 7.70
N ALA A 26 -9.11 -47.36 7.13
CA ALA A 26 -8.32 -46.85 6.02
C ALA A 26 -9.16 -46.77 4.73
N VAL A 27 -9.19 -45.59 4.11
CA VAL A 27 -9.69 -45.37 2.74
C VAL A 27 -8.47 -45.03 1.89
N GLN A 28 -8.24 -45.82 0.84
CA GLN A 28 -7.17 -45.59 -0.13
C GLN A 28 -7.43 -44.31 -0.96
N PRO A 29 -6.39 -43.53 -1.33
CA PRO A 29 -6.56 -42.38 -2.20
C PRO A 29 -6.73 -42.79 -3.66
N SER A 30 -7.70 -42.21 -4.34
CA SER A 30 -7.89 -42.29 -5.80
C SER A 30 -6.81 -41.47 -6.54
N PRO A 31 -6.43 -41.86 -7.78
CA PRO A 31 -5.34 -41.22 -8.50
C PRO A 31 -5.70 -39.82 -9.00
N ALA A 32 -4.71 -38.92 -8.93
CA ALA A 32 -4.79 -37.53 -9.35
C ALA A 32 -5.18 -37.39 -10.83
N THR A 33 -6.33 -36.75 -11.08
CA THR A 33 -6.67 -36.21 -12.38
C THR A 33 -5.77 -35.01 -12.67
N GLY A 34 -4.87 -35.18 -13.65
CA GLY A 34 -3.98 -34.12 -14.10
C GLY A 34 -4.75 -32.88 -14.55
N LEU A 35 -4.44 -31.74 -13.93
CA LEU A 35 -4.83 -30.41 -14.39
C LEU A 35 -4.24 -30.18 -15.78
N LYS A 36 -5.08 -30.26 -16.81
CA LYS A 36 -4.75 -29.77 -18.15
C LYS A 36 -4.66 -28.25 -18.09
N ILE A 37 -3.44 -27.71 -18.23
CA ILE A 37 -3.19 -26.29 -18.45
C ILE A 37 -3.77 -25.94 -19.82
N GLN A 38 -4.97 -25.38 -19.84
CA GLN A 38 -5.61 -24.91 -21.05
C GLN A 38 -5.05 -23.51 -21.36
N ARG A 39 -4.08 -23.44 -22.28
CA ARG A 39 -3.55 -22.20 -22.82
C ARG A 39 -4.62 -21.50 -23.65
N PHE A 40 -5.30 -20.51 -23.08
CA PHE A 40 -6.09 -19.56 -23.85
C PHE A 40 -5.13 -18.47 -24.35
N TYR A 41 -4.76 -18.57 -25.63
CA TYR A 41 -4.14 -17.47 -26.36
C TYR A 41 -5.23 -16.45 -26.69
N SER A 42 -5.30 -15.37 -25.91
CA SER A 42 -5.84 -14.10 -26.41
C SER A 42 -4.67 -13.31 -27.03
N PRO A 43 -4.85 -12.67 -28.19
CA PRO A 43 -3.80 -11.85 -28.80
C PRO A 43 -3.67 -10.55 -27.98
N ASN A 44 -2.73 -10.49 -27.04
CA ASN A 44 -2.51 -9.33 -26.17
C ASN A 44 -1.44 -8.37 -26.75
N PRO A 45 -1.54 -7.04 -26.50
CA PRO A 45 -0.59 -6.03 -27.00
C PRO A 45 0.81 -6.06 -26.37
N LEU A 46 1.14 -7.00 -25.48
CA LEU A 46 2.52 -7.23 -25.01
C LEU A 46 3.37 -7.98 -26.05
N ALA A 47 3.12 -7.73 -27.34
CA ALA A 47 3.73 -8.43 -28.47
C ALA A 47 5.27 -8.30 -28.54
N ASN A 48 5.87 -7.45 -27.70
CA ASN A 48 7.28 -7.07 -27.75
C ASN A 48 8.01 -7.24 -26.41
N VAL A 49 7.69 -8.27 -25.61
CA VAL A 49 8.53 -8.67 -24.47
C VAL A 49 9.00 -10.10 -24.65
N ASN A 50 10.29 -10.35 -24.39
CA ASN A 50 10.86 -11.68 -24.47
C ASN A 50 10.15 -12.61 -23.44
N PRO A 51 9.53 -13.71 -23.88
CA PRO A 51 8.79 -14.61 -22.99
C PRO A 51 9.68 -15.24 -21.92
N VAL A 52 10.98 -15.41 -22.19
CA VAL A 52 11.96 -15.89 -21.21
C VAL A 52 12.13 -14.88 -20.09
N ALA A 53 12.22 -13.59 -20.41
CA ALA A 53 12.33 -12.52 -19.41
C ALA A 53 11.11 -12.50 -18.49
N LEU A 54 9.89 -12.63 -19.05
CA LEU A 54 8.66 -12.73 -18.26
C LEU A 54 8.65 -13.96 -17.34
N GLN A 55 9.11 -15.12 -17.84
CA GLN A 55 9.22 -16.32 -17.00
C GLN A 55 10.22 -16.14 -15.86
N MET A 56 11.36 -15.51 -16.12
CA MET A 56 12.35 -15.20 -15.10
C MET A 56 11.81 -14.23 -14.04
N ILE A 57 11.09 -13.19 -14.45
CA ILE A 57 10.42 -12.25 -13.54
C ILE A 57 9.41 -12.99 -12.66
N ASN A 58 8.51 -13.77 -13.26
CA ASN A 58 7.49 -14.51 -12.53
C ASN A 58 8.10 -15.51 -11.55
N TYR A 59 9.17 -16.21 -11.97
CA TYR A 59 9.89 -17.13 -11.11
C TYR A 59 10.56 -16.41 -9.94
N ALA A 60 11.28 -15.31 -10.19
CA ALA A 60 11.97 -14.54 -9.16
C ALA A 60 10.98 -13.96 -8.13
N LEU A 61 9.90 -13.32 -8.58
CA LEU A 61 8.86 -12.79 -7.70
C LEU A 61 8.20 -13.91 -6.88
N GLY A 62 7.88 -15.05 -7.52
CA GLY A 62 7.30 -16.21 -6.84
C GLY A 62 8.25 -16.83 -5.80
N LEU A 63 9.54 -16.94 -6.12
CA LEU A 63 10.57 -17.45 -5.22
C LEU A 63 10.72 -16.55 -3.99
N ALA A 64 10.88 -15.24 -4.20
CA ALA A 64 11.02 -14.26 -3.13
C ALA A 64 9.82 -14.32 -2.18
N ARG A 65 8.61 -14.22 -2.72
CA ARG A 65 7.36 -14.09 -1.96
C ARG A 65 6.90 -15.39 -1.29
N SER A 66 7.23 -16.56 -1.84
CA SER A 66 6.80 -17.85 -1.28
C SER A 66 7.55 -18.24 0.00
N GLN A 67 8.86 -17.98 0.04
CA GLN A 67 9.70 -18.30 1.20
C GLN A 67 9.82 -17.12 2.16
N ASN A 68 9.77 -15.89 1.65
CA ASN A 68 9.86 -14.64 2.40
C ASN A 68 11.09 -14.58 3.33
N THR A 69 12.25 -15.05 2.85
CA THR A 69 13.53 -15.05 3.58
C THR A 69 14.56 -14.18 2.87
N ASP A 70 15.55 -13.69 3.60
CA ASP A 70 16.63 -12.88 3.02
C ASP A 70 17.37 -13.65 1.90
N GLU A 71 17.50 -14.97 2.08
CA GLU A 71 18.10 -15.86 1.09
C GLU A 71 17.24 -15.97 -0.19
N SER A 72 15.91 -16.13 -0.06
CA SER A 72 15.03 -16.26 -1.23
C SER A 72 14.98 -14.97 -2.04
N TYR A 73 15.03 -13.80 -1.39
CA TYR A 73 15.13 -12.50 -2.06
C TYR A 73 16.49 -12.33 -2.73
N ALA A 74 17.60 -12.72 -2.09
CA ALA A 74 18.92 -12.66 -2.71
C ALA A 74 19.01 -13.56 -3.96
N GLN A 75 18.47 -14.78 -3.89
CA GLN A 75 18.41 -15.69 -5.03
C GLN A 75 17.52 -15.14 -6.15
N ALA A 76 16.34 -14.60 -5.82
CA ALA A 76 15.46 -13.95 -6.79
C ALA A 76 16.16 -12.78 -7.49
N MET A 77 16.91 -11.98 -6.73
CA MET A 77 17.68 -10.87 -7.28
C MET A 77 18.75 -11.33 -8.27
N LEU A 78 19.51 -12.38 -7.94
CA LEU A 78 20.50 -12.96 -8.86
C LEU A 78 19.86 -13.44 -10.18
N VAL A 79 18.66 -14.03 -10.11
CA VAL A 79 17.93 -14.44 -11.33
C VAL A 79 17.59 -13.23 -12.20
N LEU A 80 17.10 -12.14 -11.60
CA LEU A 80 16.75 -10.92 -12.35
C LEU A 80 18.00 -10.26 -12.95
N GLU A 81 19.10 -10.17 -12.19
CA GLU A 81 20.37 -9.62 -12.67
C GLU A 81 20.96 -10.45 -13.82
N GLN A 82 20.90 -11.78 -13.72
CA GLN A 82 21.30 -12.67 -14.80
C GLN A 82 20.46 -12.40 -16.06
N GLY A 83 19.16 -12.14 -15.90
CA GLY A 83 18.26 -11.76 -17.00
C GLY A 83 18.64 -10.45 -17.70
N LEU A 84 19.22 -9.49 -16.98
CA LEU A 84 19.74 -8.25 -17.57
C LEU A 84 21.03 -8.50 -18.35
N THR A 85 21.94 -9.32 -17.80
CA THR A 85 23.24 -9.62 -18.43
C THR A 85 23.12 -10.48 -19.69
N SER A 86 22.13 -11.37 -19.77
CA SER A 86 21.90 -12.18 -20.97
C SER A 86 21.39 -11.32 -22.15
N GLN A 87 20.72 -10.19 -21.86
CA GLN A 87 20.13 -9.28 -22.85
C GLN A 87 21.06 -8.10 -23.23
N SER A 88 22.29 -8.03 -22.70
CA SER A 88 23.24 -6.96 -23.05
C SER A 88 23.95 -7.18 -24.39
N HIS A 89 23.85 -8.37 -24.98
CA HIS A 89 24.50 -8.75 -26.24
C HIS A 89 23.56 -8.76 -27.45
N GLU A 90 22.27 -8.51 -27.26
CA GLU A 90 21.27 -8.42 -28.33
C GLU A 90 21.18 -6.99 -28.88
N GLU A 91 20.86 -6.83 -30.17
CA GLU A 91 20.63 -5.52 -30.80
C GLU A 91 19.59 -4.71 -30.00
N THR A 92 19.81 -3.39 -29.90
CA THR A 92 18.92 -2.43 -29.23
C THR A 92 17.62 -2.26 -30.02
N ASP A 93 16.75 -3.27 -29.96
CA ASP A 93 15.37 -3.20 -30.39
C ASP A 93 14.47 -2.88 -29.19
N SER A 94 13.34 -2.25 -29.48
CA SER A 94 12.25 -1.93 -28.56
C SER A 94 11.82 -3.12 -27.69
N SER A 95 11.89 -4.35 -28.21
CA SER A 95 11.59 -5.58 -27.47
C SER A 95 12.60 -5.87 -26.35
N THR A 96 13.88 -5.64 -26.63
CA THR A 96 14.98 -5.81 -25.67
C THR A 96 14.90 -4.75 -24.57
N GLU A 97 14.63 -3.48 -24.93
CA GLU A 97 14.44 -2.42 -23.94
C GLU A 97 13.20 -2.63 -23.06
N ASN A 98 12.08 -3.10 -23.63
CA ASN A 98 10.90 -3.47 -22.86
C ASN A 98 11.20 -4.58 -21.85
N SER A 99 11.93 -5.61 -22.28
CA SER A 99 12.31 -6.73 -21.41
C SER A 99 13.20 -6.26 -20.25
N LYS A 100 14.21 -5.43 -20.53
CA LYS A 100 15.07 -4.81 -19.51
C LYS A 100 14.26 -3.94 -18.53
N ALA A 101 13.36 -3.11 -19.05
CA ALA A 101 12.54 -2.23 -18.25
C ALA A 101 11.60 -3.01 -17.30
N MET A 102 10.99 -4.10 -17.79
CA MET A 102 10.16 -5.00 -16.97
C MET A 102 10.98 -5.68 -15.87
N VAL A 103 12.23 -6.09 -16.16
CA VAL A 103 13.13 -6.62 -15.13
C VAL A 103 13.46 -5.54 -14.09
N PHE A 104 13.73 -4.29 -14.49
CA PHE A 104 13.95 -3.19 -13.54
C PHE A 104 12.73 -2.91 -12.65
N LEU A 105 11.50 -2.97 -13.17
CA LEU A 105 10.27 -2.86 -12.37
C LEU A 105 10.17 -4.00 -11.32
N ALA A 106 10.57 -5.22 -11.69
CA ALA A 106 10.58 -6.35 -10.76
C ALA A 106 11.64 -6.19 -9.68
N ILE A 107 12.86 -5.78 -10.07
CA ILE A 107 13.96 -5.48 -9.14
C ILE A 107 13.55 -4.39 -8.15
N SER A 108 12.99 -3.27 -8.64
CA SER A 108 12.57 -2.18 -7.77
C SER A 108 11.51 -2.62 -6.77
N SER A 109 10.58 -3.48 -7.19
CA SER A 109 9.53 -4.01 -6.32
C SER A 109 10.10 -4.89 -5.21
N LEU A 110 11.03 -5.81 -5.52
CA LEU A 110 11.67 -6.65 -4.50
C LEU A 110 12.51 -5.83 -3.51
N LEU A 111 13.26 -4.84 -4.01
CA LEU A 111 14.03 -3.93 -3.17
C LEU A 111 13.13 -3.09 -2.25
N SER A 112 12.03 -2.57 -2.78
CA SER A 112 11.02 -1.83 -2.00
C SER A 112 10.37 -2.70 -0.92
N GLU A 113 10.03 -3.97 -1.23
CA GLU A 113 9.46 -4.92 -0.26
C GLU A 113 10.43 -5.21 0.91
N ARG A 114 11.74 -5.03 0.71
CA ARG A 114 12.79 -5.19 1.73
C ARG A 114 13.16 -3.89 2.45
N GLY A 115 12.57 -2.76 2.06
CA GLY A 115 12.88 -1.44 2.62
C GLY A 115 14.11 -0.77 2.01
N ASN A 116 14.70 -1.31 0.95
CA ASN A 116 15.82 -0.69 0.22
C ASN A 116 15.28 0.32 -0.82
N THR A 117 14.65 1.39 -0.35
CA THR A 117 13.97 2.38 -1.21
C THR A 117 14.90 3.12 -2.16
N ASP A 118 16.13 3.43 -1.75
CA ASP A 118 17.08 4.16 -2.59
C ASP A 118 17.50 3.36 -3.83
N GLU A 119 17.87 2.09 -3.64
CA GLU A 119 18.21 1.18 -4.73
C GLU A 119 16.99 0.89 -5.62
N ALA A 120 15.80 0.77 -5.02
CA ALA A 120 14.55 0.63 -5.76
C ALA A 120 14.30 1.83 -6.69
N MET A 121 14.47 3.05 -6.17
CA MET A 121 14.35 4.29 -6.96
C MET A 121 15.42 4.38 -8.06
N GLN A 122 16.66 3.97 -7.78
CA GLN A 122 17.72 3.92 -8.80
C GLN A 122 17.37 2.95 -9.95
N ALA A 123 16.82 1.78 -9.65
CA ALA A 123 16.36 0.83 -10.66
C ALA A 123 15.25 1.44 -11.55
N LEU A 124 14.31 2.17 -10.96
CA LEU A 124 13.26 2.87 -11.71
C LEU A 124 13.79 4.02 -12.56
N LEU A 125 14.80 4.76 -12.08
CA LEU A 125 15.43 5.83 -12.85
C LEU A 125 16.12 5.31 -14.11
N ARG A 126 16.74 4.12 -14.06
CA ARG A 126 17.33 3.47 -15.25
C ARG A 126 16.31 3.21 -16.37
N ILE A 127 15.01 3.07 -16.05
CA ILE A 127 13.94 2.91 -17.04
C ILE A 127 13.72 4.21 -17.83
N GLN A 128 13.98 5.39 -17.23
CA GLN A 128 13.83 6.67 -17.92
C GLN A 128 14.83 6.84 -19.07
N ASP A 129 15.98 6.18 -18.98
CA ASP A 129 17.00 6.19 -20.03
C ASP A 129 16.62 5.27 -21.22
N LEU A 130 15.66 4.35 -21.03
CA LEU A 130 15.19 3.39 -22.04
C LEU A 130 14.08 4.00 -22.91
N THR A 131 14.46 4.95 -23.77
CA THR A 131 13.51 5.76 -24.54
C THR A 131 12.68 4.98 -25.57
N SER A 132 13.11 3.79 -26.01
CA SER A 132 12.36 2.95 -26.96
C SER A 132 11.40 1.96 -26.27
N SER A 133 11.37 1.96 -24.94
CA SER A 133 10.43 1.16 -24.17
C SER A 133 8.99 1.70 -24.26
N SER A 134 8.04 0.78 -24.09
CA SER A 134 6.62 1.03 -24.18
C SER A 134 6.16 2.08 -23.19
N LEU A 135 5.20 2.90 -23.62
CA LEU A 135 4.62 3.97 -22.82
C LEU A 135 4.07 3.45 -21.48
N GLY A 136 3.43 2.27 -21.46
CA GLY A 136 2.89 1.68 -20.24
C GLY A 136 3.94 1.35 -19.18
N VAL A 137 5.11 0.83 -19.60
CA VAL A 137 6.22 0.53 -18.68
C VAL A 137 6.83 1.82 -18.12
N ARG A 138 7.01 2.84 -18.95
CA ARG A 138 7.53 4.15 -18.52
C ARG A 138 6.56 4.85 -17.57
N VAL A 139 5.26 4.83 -17.86
CA VAL A 139 4.23 5.36 -16.94
C VAL A 139 4.26 4.61 -15.62
N ALA A 140 4.27 3.26 -15.63
CA ALA A 140 4.36 2.47 -14.41
C ALA A 140 5.60 2.79 -13.56
N ALA A 141 6.76 3.00 -14.20
CA ALA A 141 7.98 3.40 -13.51
C ALA A 141 7.86 4.79 -12.87
N MET A 142 7.26 5.75 -13.58
CA MET A 142 7.03 7.11 -13.06
C MET A 142 6.02 7.13 -11.91
N GLU A 143 4.92 6.38 -12.01
CA GLU A 143 3.97 6.23 -10.91
C GLU A 143 4.64 5.66 -9.65
N ALA A 144 5.44 4.60 -9.81
CA ALA A 144 6.17 3.99 -8.70
C ALA A 144 7.19 4.95 -8.07
N LEU A 145 7.91 5.74 -8.88
CA LEU A 145 8.80 6.78 -8.38
C LEU A 145 8.05 7.85 -7.58
N VAL A 146 6.91 8.33 -8.09
CA VAL A 146 6.08 9.30 -7.36
C VAL A 146 5.59 8.68 -6.05
N GLY A 147 5.08 7.45 -6.07
CA GLY A 147 4.62 6.73 -4.90
C GLY A 147 5.70 6.58 -3.82
N LEU A 148 6.91 6.18 -4.19
CA LEU A 148 8.03 6.05 -3.23
C LEU A 148 8.46 7.40 -2.65
N ASN A 149 8.53 8.45 -3.47
CA ASN A 149 8.87 9.79 -2.97
C ASN A 149 7.79 10.32 -2.01
N LEU A 150 6.50 10.05 -2.26
CA LEU A 150 5.42 10.39 -1.33
C LEU A 150 5.53 9.64 -0.01
N GLU A 151 5.91 8.36 -0.03
CA GLU A 151 6.15 7.56 1.17
C GLU A 151 7.33 8.10 2.01
N LEU A 152 8.37 8.63 1.33
CA LEU A 152 9.52 9.28 1.98
C LEU A 152 9.25 10.73 2.42
N GLY A 153 8.09 11.31 2.09
CA GLY A 153 7.77 12.70 2.43
C GLY A 153 8.39 13.76 1.51
N LEU A 154 8.86 13.35 0.33
CA LEU A 154 9.47 14.22 -0.69
C LEU A 154 8.42 14.80 -1.65
N ASP A 155 7.42 15.49 -1.09
CA ASP A 155 6.19 15.91 -1.79
C ASP A 155 6.47 16.82 -3.02
N ASP A 156 7.48 17.71 -2.94
CA ASP A 156 7.86 18.60 -4.04
C ASP A 156 8.49 17.82 -5.21
N THR A 157 9.35 16.84 -4.89
CA THR A 157 9.97 15.96 -5.88
C THR A 157 8.91 15.11 -6.57
N SER A 158 7.95 14.57 -5.80
CA SER A 158 6.78 13.86 -6.31
C SER A 158 5.96 14.71 -7.28
N SER A 159 5.75 16.00 -6.98
CA SER A 159 5.03 16.91 -7.86
C SER A 159 5.74 17.12 -9.20
N VAL A 160 7.06 17.36 -9.16
CA VAL A 160 7.87 17.51 -10.38
C VAL A 160 7.87 16.24 -11.22
N LEU A 161 7.97 15.07 -10.59
CA LEU A 161 7.92 13.78 -11.28
C LEU A 161 6.54 13.53 -11.92
N ALA A 162 5.46 13.87 -11.23
CA ALA A 162 4.10 13.77 -11.77
C ALA A 162 3.92 14.69 -12.99
N ASP A 163 4.45 15.92 -12.96
CA ASP A 163 4.41 16.84 -14.12
C ASP A 163 5.23 16.31 -15.30
N LYS A 164 6.39 15.70 -15.03
CA LYS A 164 7.17 15.02 -16.08
C LYS A 164 6.39 13.87 -16.71
N CYS A 165 5.59 13.14 -15.94
CA CYS A 165 4.77 12.04 -16.43
C CYS A 165 3.67 12.54 -17.38
N LEU A 166 2.99 13.63 -17.02
CA LEU A 166 2.00 14.28 -17.88
C LEU A 166 2.63 14.80 -19.18
N ASN A 167 3.77 15.48 -19.09
CA ASN A 167 4.50 16.00 -20.26
C ASN A 167 5.00 14.89 -21.20
N LEU A 168 5.31 13.71 -20.67
CA LEU A 168 5.71 12.55 -21.48
C LEU A 168 4.54 12.07 -22.35
N LEU A 169 3.32 12.02 -21.80
CA LEU A 169 2.13 11.63 -22.56
C LEU A 169 1.76 12.64 -23.63
N GLU A 170 1.85 13.94 -23.35
CA GLU A 170 1.55 14.98 -24.34
C GLU A 170 2.42 14.89 -25.60
N LYS A 171 3.69 14.50 -25.43
CA LYS A 171 4.63 14.31 -26.54
C LYS A 171 4.34 13.07 -27.37
N GLU A 172 3.74 12.05 -26.76
CA GLU A 172 3.46 10.76 -27.39
C GLU A 172 1.98 10.59 -27.74
N ALA A 173 1.22 11.69 -27.79
CA ALA A 173 -0.19 11.68 -28.13
C ALA A 173 -0.41 11.01 -29.52
N PRO A 174 -1.32 10.03 -29.61
CA PRO A 174 -1.51 9.27 -30.83
C PRO A 174 -2.04 10.16 -31.95
N GLN A 175 -1.38 10.14 -33.12
CA GLN A 175 -1.84 10.89 -34.29
C GLN A 175 -2.97 10.20 -35.05
N ASN A 176 -3.06 8.86 -35.00
CA ASN A 176 -4.17 8.00 -35.46
C ASN A 176 -3.83 6.54 -35.08
N GLY A 177 -4.53 5.87 -34.14
CA GLY A 177 -4.36 4.40 -34.01
C GLY A 177 -4.81 3.71 -32.72
N GLU A 178 -4.44 4.18 -31.53
CA GLU A 178 -4.74 3.49 -30.25
C GLU A 178 -5.27 4.44 -29.18
N GLU A 179 -6.56 4.78 -29.29
CA GLU A 179 -7.21 5.71 -28.37
C GLU A 179 -7.37 5.12 -26.95
N TYR A 180 -7.61 3.82 -26.84
CA TYR A 180 -7.93 3.16 -25.56
C TYR A 180 -6.71 3.06 -24.63
N GLY A 181 -5.58 2.54 -25.10
CA GLY A 181 -4.38 2.41 -24.29
C GLY A 181 -3.86 3.77 -23.79
N TYR A 182 -3.86 4.76 -24.68
CA TYR A 182 -3.51 6.14 -24.33
C TYR A 182 -4.46 6.71 -23.28
N LYS A 183 -5.78 6.49 -23.37
CA LYS A 183 -6.75 6.91 -22.34
C LYS A 183 -6.44 6.31 -20.97
N VAL A 184 -6.08 5.03 -20.90
CA VAL A 184 -5.70 4.38 -19.63
C VAL A 184 -4.44 5.03 -19.05
N PHE A 185 -3.39 5.20 -19.85
CA PHE A 185 -2.14 5.83 -19.39
C PHE A 185 -2.32 7.31 -19.00
N SER A 186 -3.20 8.03 -19.71
CA SER A 186 -3.60 9.40 -19.39
C SER A 186 -4.33 9.48 -18.06
N ALA A 187 -5.33 8.62 -17.83
CA ALA A 187 -6.06 8.57 -16.56
C ALA A 187 -5.12 8.25 -15.38
N ARG A 188 -4.21 7.30 -15.57
CA ARG A 188 -3.16 6.92 -14.62
C ARG A 188 -2.23 8.08 -14.24
N SER A 189 -1.68 8.76 -15.24
CA SER A 189 -0.76 9.88 -15.01
C SER A 189 -1.45 11.09 -14.36
N LYS A 190 -2.69 11.39 -14.77
CA LYS A 190 -3.52 12.41 -14.12
C LYS A 190 -3.82 12.03 -12.68
N ALA A 191 -4.24 10.79 -12.42
CA ALA A 191 -4.58 10.34 -11.08
C ALA A 191 -3.37 10.39 -10.13
N VAL A 192 -2.16 10.09 -10.60
CA VAL A 192 -0.94 10.25 -9.80
C VAL A 192 -0.66 11.72 -9.48
N LYS A 193 -0.84 12.65 -10.43
CA LYS A 193 -0.77 14.09 -10.11
C LYS A 193 -1.86 14.49 -9.12
N GLY A 194 -3.08 13.98 -9.28
CA GLY A 194 -4.20 14.16 -8.35
C GLY A 194 -3.84 13.69 -6.94
N LEU A 195 -3.27 12.50 -6.78
CA LEU A 195 -2.80 11.97 -5.50
C LEU A 195 -1.76 12.89 -4.84
N VAL A 196 -0.80 13.43 -5.61
CA VAL A 196 0.15 14.42 -5.09
C VAL A 196 -0.56 15.67 -4.57
N GLN A 197 -1.56 16.18 -5.30
CA GLN A 197 -2.35 17.33 -4.85
C GLN A 197 -3.13 17.03 -3.56
N LEU A 198 -3.69 15.81 -3.42
CA LEU A 198 -4.34 15.37 -2.19
C LEU A 198 -3.39 15.38 -0.99
N VAL A 199 -2.18 14.83 -1.15
CA VAL A 199 -1.16 14.84 -0.09
C VAL A 199 -0.74 16.28 0.27
N GLN A 200 -0.70 17.18 -0.71
CA GLN A 200 -0.45 18.60 -0.50
C GLN A 200 -1.65 19.34 0.15
N GLY A 201 -2.78 18.66 0.35
CA GLY A 201 -3.99 19.20 0.96
C GLY A 201 -4.84 20.07 0.04
N ASP A 202 -4.53 20.13 -1.26
CA ASP A 202 -5.25 20.95 -2.25
C ASP A 202 -6.32 20.12 -2.98
N MET A 203 -7.52 20.10 -2.40
CA MET A 203 -8.67 19.38 -2.96
C MET A 203 -9.18 19.95 -4.28
N GLU A 204 -9.07 21.27 -4.48
CA GLU A 204 -9.57 21.92 -5.69
C GLU A 204 -8.64 21.65 -6.87
N SER A 205 -7.33 21.73 -6.66
CA SER A 205 -6.35 21.32 -7.68
C SER A 205 -6.45 19.82 -7.97
N ALA A 206 -6.62 18.98 -6.94
CA ALA A 206 -6.78 17.54 -7.11
C ALA A 206 -8.01 17.18 -7.98
N LYS A 207 -9.13 17.88 -7.79
CA LYS A 207 -10.37 17.65 -8.53
C LYS A 207 -10.18 17.69 -10.04
N VAL A 208 -9.43 18.69 -10.55
CA VAL A 208 -9.18 18.86 -11.99
C VAL A 208 -8.53 17.62 -12.61
N PHE A 209 -7.66 16.95 -11.86
CA PHE A 209 -6.99 15.73 -12.33
C PHE A 209 -7.86 14.48 -12.28
N PHE A 210 -8.93 14.51 -11.50
CA PHE A 210 -9.91 13.43 -11.41
C PHE A 210 -11.13 13.63 -12.32
N GLU A 211 -11.26 14.78 -12.98
CA GLU A 211 -12.28 14.99 -14.01
C GLU A 211 -12.08 13.99 -15.17
N GLY A 212 -13.16 13.29 -15.56
CA GLY A 212 -13.11 12.22 -16.56
C GLY A 212 -12.68 10.84 -16.04
N CYS A 213 -12.32 10.70 -14.74
CA CYS A 213 -12.04 9.36 -14.16
C CYS A 213 -13.28 8.45 -14.06
N GLN A 214 -14.46 8.93 -14.44
CA GLN A 214 -15.69 8.15 -14.57
C GLN A 214 -15.73 7.35 -15.89
N ASP A 215 -14.87 7.69 -16.84
CA ASP A 215 -14.85 7.12 -18.20
C ASP A 215 -14.08 5.78 -18.28
N GLU A 216 -14.22 5.11 -19.43
CA GLU A 216 -13.49 3.88 -19.76
C GLU A 216 -11.97 4.12 -19.75
N GLY A 217 -11.31 3.75 -18.64
CA GLY A 217 -9.85 3.84 -18.49
C GLY A 217 -9.36 3.95 -17.04
N CYS A 218 -10.24 4.34 -16.12
CA CYS A 218 -9.92 4.44 -14.70
C CYS A 218 -9.92 3.06 -14.02
N THR A 219 -8.73 2.47 -13.90
CA THR A 219 -8.49 1.14 -13.28
C THR A 219 -7.26 1.19 -12.36
N GLY A 220 -7.12 0.21 -11.45
CA GLY A 220 -5.96 0.07 -10.58
C GLY A 220 -5.65 1.33 -9.74
N ASN A 221 -4.43 1.85 -9.85
CA ASN A 221 -3.96 3.04 -9.13
C ASN A 221 -4.83 4.28 -9.36
N ALA A 222 -5.33 4.46 -10.58
CA ALA A 222 -6.11 5.63 -10.94
C ALA A 222 -7.45 5.64 -10.20
N ALA A 223 -8.14 4.50 -10.26
CA ALA A 223 -9.42 4.32 -9.59
C ALA A 223 -9.29 4.38 -8.07
N LEU A 224 -8.25 3.79 -7.48
CA LEU A 224 -8.01 3.89 -6.04
C LEU A 224 -7.85 5.35 -5.59
N SER A 225 -6.99 6.12 -6.26
CA SER A 225 -6.74 7.52 -5.90
C SER A 225 -7.99 8.39 -6.09
N TYR A 226 -8.80 8.10 -7.11
CA TYR A 226 -10.10 8.75 -7.30
C TYR A 226 -11.11 8.39 -6.20
N GLY A 227 -11.16 7.12 -5.78
CA GLY A 227 -11.97 6.67 -4.65
C GLY A 227 -11.59 7.37 -3.36
N GLU A 228 -10.29 7.55 -3.11
CA GLU A 228 -9.77 8.27 -1.93
C GLU A 228 -10.13 9.76 -1.96
N PHE A 229 -10.09 10.40 -3.14
CA PHE A 229 -10.60 11.76 -3.32
C PHE A 229 -12.09 11.87 -3.00
N LEU A 230 -12.92 10.96 -3.52
CA LEU A 230 -14.36 10.92 -3.25
C LEU A 230 -14.64 10.68 -1.75
N HIS A 231 -13.88 9.78 -1.13
CA HIS A 231 -13.96 9.47 0.29
C HIS A 231 -13.62 10.70 1.14
N ALA A 232 -12.54 11.41 0.81
CA ALA A 232 -12.14 12.65 1.46
C ALA A 232 -13.15 13.80 1.24
N LYS A 233 -13.93 13.76 0.15
CA LYS A 233 -15.05 14.67 -0.15
C LYS A 233 -16.37 14.27 0.54
N ARG A 234 -16.42 13.11 1.21
CA ARG A 234 -17.61 12.50 1.82
C ARG A 234 -18.66 11.99 0.82
N ASP A 235 -18.29 11.76 -0.44
CA ASP A 235 -19.12 10.99 -1.36
C ASP A 235 -18.90 9.48 -1.12
N PHE A 236 -19.37 9.00 0.04
CA PHE A 236 -19.13 7.63 0.49
C PHE A 236 -19.77 6.58 -0.43
N THR A 237 -20.89 6.92 -1.08
CA THR A 237 -21.57 6.04 -2.03
C THR A 237 -20.69 5.78 -3.25
N ALA A 238 -20.21 6.83 -3.92
CA ALA A 238 -19.36 6.68 -5.08
C ALA A 238 -18.00 6.08 -4.70
N ALA A 239 -17.41 6.51 -3.58
CA ALA A 239 -16.14 5.95 -3.10
C ALA A 239 -16.24 4.43 -2.83
N LYS A 240 -17.34 3.96 -2.23
CA LYS A 240 -17.56 2.53 -1.97
C LYS A 240 -17.64 1.71 -3.25
N GLU A 241 -18.40 2.19 -4.25
CA GLU A 241 -18.49 1.54 -5.56
C GLU A 241 -17.13 1.42 -6.24
N ILE A 242 -16.34 2.51 -6.19
CA ILE A 242 -14.99 2.53 -6.76
C ILE A 242 -14.06 1.55 -6.04
N TYR A 243 -14.04 1.53 -4.71
CA TYR A 243 -13.20 0.59 -3.97
C TYR A 243 -13.58 -0.87 -4.25
N GLN A 244 -14.89 -1.19 -4.29
CA GLN A 244 -15.35 -2.53 -4.62
C GLN A 244 -14.97 -2.94 -6.04
N LYS A 245 -15.08 -2.02 -7.01
CA LYS A 245 -14.62 -2.22 -8.39
C LYS A 245 -13.12 -2.51 -8.45
N VAL A 246 -12.29 -1.68 -7.79
CA VAL A 246 -10.83 -1.89 -7.76
C VAL A 246 -10.47 -3.26 -7.18
N ILE A 247 -11.14 -3.66 -6.10
CA ILE A 247 -10.93 -4.97 -5.46
C ILE A 247 -11.31 -6.12 -6.41
N ALA A 248 -12.45 -6.00 -7.11
CA ALA A 248 -12.89 -7.00 -8.08
C ALA A 248 -11.91 -7.11 -9.26
N ASP A 249 -11.65 -5.99 -9.95
CA ASP A 249 -10.78 -5.91 -11.13
C ASP A 249 -9.37 -6.44 -10.85
N THR A 250 -8.82 -6.11 -9.69
CA THR A 250 -7.45 -6.51 -9.32
C THR A 250 -7.38 -7.96 -8.82
N SER A 251 -8.48 -8.52 -8.32
CA SER A 251 -8.53 -9.93 -7.90
C SER A 251 -8.60 -10.91 -9.07
N GLU A 252 -9.14 -10.46 -10.21
CA GLU A 252 -9.28 -11.25 -11.43
C GLU A 252 -8.01 -11.24 -12.29
N LYS A 253 -7.24 -10.13 -12.27
CA LYS A 253 -6.01 -9.97 -13.04
C LYS A 253 -4.79 -10.52 -12.28
N LYS A 254 -4.46 -11.79 -12.51
CA LYS A 254 -3.26 -12.45 -11.93
C LYS A 254 -2.01 -12.41 -12.79
N ASP A 255 -2.11 -11.96 -14.04
CA ASP A 255 -1.03 -12.05 -15.00
C ASP A 255 -0.39 -10.69 -15.28
N PHE A 256 0.95 -10.64 -15.25
CA PHE A 256 1.78 -9.53 -15.74
C PHE A 256 1.68 -9.30 -17.27
N SER A 257 0.69 -9.91 -17.93
CA SER A 257 0.47 -9.89 -19.36
C SER A 257 -0.46 -8.78 -19.83
N ASP A 258 -0.98 -7.96 -18.90
CA ASP A 258 -1.76 -6.76 -19.21
C ASP A 258 -0.87 -5.50 -19.16
N PRO A 259 -0.51 -4.91 -20.32
CA PRO A 259 0.33 -3.71 -20.37
C PRO A 259 -0.32 -2.49 -19.69
N TYR A 260 -1.64 -2.50 -19.51
CA TYR A 260 -2.40 -1.40 -18.93
C TYR A 260 -2.44 -1.45 -17.40
N ALA A 261 -2.22 -2.63 -16.82
CA ALA A 261 -2.23 -2.86 -15.37
C ALA A 261 -0.83 -2.94 -14.74
N LEU A 262 0.23 -2.64 -15.52
CA LEU A 262 1.60 -2.64 -15.00
C LEU A 262 1.77 -1.67 -13.83
N GLY A 263 2.41 -2.10 -12.75
CA GLY A 263 2.75 -1.28 -11.60
C GLY A 263 3.95 -1.88 -10.88
N ALA A 264 4.63 -1.09 -10.06
CA ALA A 264 5.80 -1.52 -9.30
C ALA A 264 5.81 -0.90 -7.91
N CYS A 265 6.60 -1.49 -7.00
CA CYS A 265 6.75 -1.04 -5.62
C CYS A 265 5.37 -0.87 -4.95
N ASN A 266 5.14 0.24 -4.25
CA ASN A 266 3.87 0.55 -3.60
C ASN A 266 2.70 0.85 -4.56
N MET A 267 2.95 0.92 -5.86
CA MET A 267 1.95 1.08 -6.92
C MET A 267 1.67 -0.23 -7.68
N ALA A 268 2.22 -1.36 -7.22
CA ALA A 268 1.96 -2.67 -7.80
C ALA A 268 0.51 -3.15 -7.55
N PRO A 269 -0.10 -3.94 -8.45
CA PRO A 269 -1.49 -4.37 -8.33
C PRO A 269 -1.85 -4.98 -6.97
N GLU A 270 -0.99 -5.81 -6.38
CA GLU A 270 -1.26 -6.43 -5.09
C GLU A 270 -1.21 -5.41 -3.93
N GLU A 271 -0.42 -4.35 -4.04
CA GLU A 271 -0.43 -3.22 -3.09
C GLU A 271 -1.70 -2.38 -3.25
N VAL A 272 -2.14 -2.15 -4.50
CA VAL A 272 -3.40 -1.46 -4.80
C VAL A 272 -4.59 -2.24 -4.23
N LEU A 273 -4.60 -3.56 -4.38
CA LEU A 273 -5.64 -4.42 -3.81
C LEU A 273 -5.67 -4.32 -2.28
N LEU A 274 -4.49 -4.36 -1.65
CA LEU A 274 -4.37 -4.21 -0.20
C LEU A 274 -4.87 -2.85 0.27
N ALA A 275 -4.46 -1.78 -0.40
CA ALA A 275 -4.84 -0.41 -0.08
C ALA A 275 -6.33 -0.15 -0.32
N ALA A 276 -6.90 -0.58 -1.44
CA ALA A 276 -8.33 -0.49 -1.70
C ALA A 276 -9.16 -1.24 -0.65
N THR A 277 -8.69 -2.42 -0.21
CA THR A 277 -9.33 -3.15 0.89
C THR A 277 -9.26 -2.36 2.20
N CYS A 278 -8.12 -1.73 2.50
CA CYS A 278 -7.96 -0.87 3.68
C CYS A 278 -8.88 0.37 3.61
N SER A 279 -8.94 1.05 2.46
CA SER A 279 -9.75 2.25 2.26
C SER A 279 -11.25 1.94 2.33
N LEU A 280 -11.68 0.77 1.82
CA LEU A 280 -13.06 0.29 2.03
C LEU A 280 -13.36 0.04 3.51
N GLY A 281 -12.43 -0.56 4.26
CA GLY A 281 -12.61 -0.77 5.70
C GLY A 281 -12.70 0.54 6.49
N GLN A 282 -11.89 1.53 6.12
CA GLN A 282 -11.98 2.90 6.67
C GLN A 282 -13.33 3.54 6.33
N LEU A 283 -13.81 3.37 5.10
CA LEU A 283 -15.09 3.90 4.66
C LEU A 283 -16.26 3.31 5.44
N GLU A 284 -16.29 2.00 5.67
CA GLU A 284 -17.31 1.37 6.51
C GLU A 284 -17.24 1.87 7.96
N SER A 285 -16.04 2.14 8.49
CA SER A 285 -15.87 2.77 9.80
C SER A 285 -16.51 4.16 9.84
N HIS A 286 -16.29 4.98 8.80
CA HIS A 286 -16.87 6.32 8.71
C HIS A 286 -18.39 6.32 8.49
N LEU A 287 -18.95 5.22 7.95
CA LEU A 287 -20.39 4.98 7.86
C LEU A 287 -21.00 4.43 9.16
N GLY A 288 -20.18 4.09 10.17
CA GLY A 288 -20.63 3.47 11.41
C GLY A 288 -20.86 1.96 11.33
N ASN A 289 -20.54 1.33 10.19
CA ASN A 289 -20.65 -0.11 9.97
C ASN A 289 -19.44 -0.86 10.55
N PHE A 290 -19.24 -0.75 11.87
CA PHE A 290 -18.01 -1.22 12.52
C PHE A 290 -17.77 -2.73 12.41
N GLY A 291 -18.84 -3.54 12.26
CA GLY A 291 -18.70 -4.99 12.04
C GLY A 291 -18.04 -5.32 10.70
N ASP A 292 -18.52 -4.69 9.62
CA ASP A 292 -17.95 -4.84 8.28
C ASP A 292 -16.54 -4.24 8.22
N ALA A 293 -16.33 -3.07 8.84
CA ALA A 293 -15.03 -2.43 8.94
C ALA A 293 -13.98 -3.34 9.61
N GLU A 294 -14.33 -3.96 10.74
CA GLU A 294 -13.44 -4.89 11.47
C GLU A 294 -13.08 -6.10 10.60
N GLU A 295 -14.04 -6.70 9.91
CA GLU A 295 -13.77 -7.85 9.03
C GLU A 295 -12.85 -7.46 7.86
N ILE A 296 -13.17 -6.37 7.17
CA ILE A 296 -12.44 -5.90 5.99
C ILE A 296 -11.02 -5.48 6.35
N LEU A 297 -10.83 -4.70 7.41
CA LEU A 297 -9.50 -4.27 7.85
C LEU A 297 -8.67 -5.46 8.37
N THR A 298 -9.29 -6.43 9.05
CA THR A 298 -8.60 -7.66 9.48
C THR A 298 -8.14 -8.48 8.27
N ARG A 299 -8.94 -8.54 7.20
CA ARG A 299 -8.56 -9.20 5.95
C ARG A 299 -7.38 -8.50 5.28
N ALA A 300 -7.37 -7.17 5.26
CA ALA A 300 -6.24 -6.39 4.76
C ALA A 300 -4.97 -6.64 5.59
N LEU A 301 -5.08 -6.59 6.93
CA LEU A 301 -3.97 -6.88 7.84
C LEU A 301 -3.37 -8.27 7.59
N LYS A 302 -4.21 -9.31 7.47
CA LYS A 302 -3.74 -10.68 7.23
C LYS A 302 -2.96 -10.78 5.90
N LYS A 303 -3.47 -10.17 4.83
CA LYS A 303 -2.76 -10.13 3.53
C LYS A 303 -1.42 -9.40 3.64
N ALA A 304 -1.37 -8.30 4.39
CA ALA A 304 -0.12 -7.57 4.63
C ALA A 304 0.90 -8.42 5.41
N GLU A 305 0.46 -9.12 6.47
CA GLU A 305 1.33 -10.02 7.25
C GLU A 305 1.83 -11.20 6.41
N GLU A 306 0.98 -11.80 5.56
CA GLU A 306 1.36 -12.89 4.66
C GLU A 306 2.41 -12.44 3.63
N ARG A 307 2.29 -11.22 3.11
CA ARG A 307 3.17 -10.70 2.05
C ARG A 307 4.49 -10.15 2.58
N PHE A 308 4.43 -9.24 3.55
CA PHE A 308 5.62 -8.50 4.02
C PHE A 308 6.22 -9.08 5.29
N GLY A 309 5.51 -10.00 5.95
CA GLY A 309 5.85 -10.47 7.28
C GLY A 309 5.25 -9.60 8.38
N THR A 310 5.21 -10.15 9.60
CA THR A 310 4.52 -9.56 10.75
C THR A 310 5.21 -8.32 11.35
N HIS A 311 6.45 -8.06 10.97
CA HIS A 311 7.27 -6.96 11.49
C HIS A 311 7.41 -5.79 10.50
N HIS A 312 6.73 -5.84 9.35
CA HIS A 312 6.88 -4.83 8.32
C HIS A 312 6.15 -3.52 8.68
N PRO A 313 6.69 -2.32 8.36
CA PRO A 313 6.04 -1.04 8.67
C PRO A 313 4.63 -0.91 8.09
N LYS A 314 4.35 -1.54 6.95
CA LYS A 314 3.00 -1.59 6.34
C LYS A 314 1.97 -2.22 7.30
N VAL A 315 2.36 -3.25 8.05
CA VAL A 315 1.50 -3.86 9.09
C VAL A 315 1.18 -2.83 10.17
N GLY A 316 2.14 -1.98 10.54
CA GLY A 316 1.92 -0.86 11.46
C GLY A 316 0.89 0.16 10.95
N THR A 317 0.92 0.50 9.66
CA THR A 317 -0.11 1.34 9.03
C THR A 317 -1.50 0.72 9.14
N LEU A 318 -1.64 -0.57 8.82
CA LEU A 318 -2.92 -1.27 8.89
C LEU A 318 -3.44 -1.38 10.34
N LEU A 319 -2.56 -1.63 11.31
CA LEU A 319 -2.90 -1.63 12.73
C LEU A 319 -3.38 -0.27 13.21
N THR A 320 -2.79 0.81 12.69
CA THR A 320 -3.23 2.19 12.98
C THR A 320 -4.66 2.41 12.47
N CYS A 321 -4.99 1.99 11.25
CA CYS A 321 -6.36 2.07 10.73
C CYS A 321 -7.36 1.27 11.58
N ILE A 322 -6.99 0.07 12.03
CA ILE A 322 -7.85 -0.75 12.90
C ILE A 322 -8.03 -0.08 14.28
N ALA A 323 -6.98 0.50 14.83
CA ALA A 323 -7.05 1.22 16.11
C ALA A 323 -7.95 2.46 16.01
N LEU A 324 -7.86 3.22 14.91
CA LEU A 324 -8.75 4.34 14.62
C LEU A 324 -10.21 3.90 14.47
N MET A 325 -10.47 2.75 13.81
CA MET A 325 -11.82 2.18 13.72
C MET A 325 -12.38 1.83 15.11
N TYR A 326 -11.62 1.14 15.95
CA TYR A 326 -12.08 0.81 17.31
C TYR A 326 -12.29 2.04 18.18
N ARG A 327 -11.51 3.10 17.95
CA ARG A 327 -11.72 4.40 18.58
C ARG A 327 -13.06 5.02 18.16
N GLN A 328 -13.33 5.11 16.86
CA GLN A 328 -14.61 5.62 16.35
C GLN A 328 -15.79 4.81 16.87
N LYS A 329 -15.66 3.48 16.90
CA LYS A 329 -16.64 2.58 17.49
C LYS A 329 -16.92 2.89 18.96
N ALA A 330 -15.87 3.03 19.78
CA ALA A 330 -16.01 3.35 21.20
C ALA A 330 -16.71 4.70 21.42
N MET A 331 -16.37 5.71 20.62
CA MET A 331 -16.98 7.04 20.71
C MET A 331 -18.48 7.00 20.32
N ALA A 332 -18.82 6.32 19.22
CA ALA A 332 -20.19 6.20 18.74
C ALA A 332 -21.08 5.34 19.66
N GLU A 333 -20.58 4.19 20.12
CA GLU A 333 -21.32 3.26 20.97
C GLU A 333 -21.26 3.61 22.46
N ARG A 334 -20.47 4.63 22.85
CA ARG A 334 -20.11 4.94 24.25
C ARG A 334 -19.60 3.70 25.00
N SER A 335 -18.81 2.88 24.31
CA SER A 335 -18.29 1.60 24.81
C SER A 335 -16.80 1.69 25.13
N SER A 336 -16.32 0.84 26.05
CA SER A 336 -14.90 0.78 26.37
C SER A 336 -14.19 -0.23 25.47
N SER A 337 -13.53 0.23 24.40
CA SER A 337 -12.55 -0.57 23.64
C SER A 337 -11.09 -0.17 23.92
N LEU A 338 -10.86 0.56 25.02
CA LEU A 338 -9.58 1.19 25.38
C LEU A 338 -8.39 0.22 25.36
N LEU A 339 -8.53 -0.97 25.96
CA LEU A 339 -7.44 -1.97 25.99
C LEU A 339 -7.08 -2.49 24.60
N ILE A 340 -8.07 -2.62 23.70
CA ILE A 340 -7.85 -3.07 22.32
C ILE A 340 -7.12 -1.96 21.55
N GLN A 341 -7.61 -0.72 21.64
CA GLN A 341 -6.98 0.45 21.03
C GLN A 341 -5.53 0.60 21.49
N GLU A 342 -5.30 0.60 22.81
CA GLU A 342 -3.97 0.74 23.40
C GLU A 342 -3.00 -0.34 22.88
N GLY A 343 -3.44 -1.61 22.87
CA GLY A 343 -2.63 -2.72 22.39
C GLY A 343 -2.30 -2.62 20.89
N LEU A 344 -3.26 -2.18 20.07
CA LEU A 344 -3.08 -1.98 18.63
C LEU A 344 -2.12 -0.82 18.35
N TYR A 345 -2.32 0.33 18.99
CA TYR A 345 -1.45 1.49 18.83
C TYR A 345 -0.03 1.19 19.28
N ARG A 346 0.16 0.55 20.43
CA ARG A 346 1.50 0.14 20.89
C ARG A 346 2.21 -0.73 19.84
N LYS A 347 1.53 -1.76 19.33
CA LYS A 347 2.10 -2.62 18.27
C LYS A 347 2.38 -1.82 16.99
N ALA A 348 1.49 -0.91 16.58
CA ALA A 348 1.69 -0.09 15.40
C ALA A 348 2.92 0.80 15.52
N ILE A 349 3.07 1.49 16.65
CA ILE A 349 4.19 2.36 17.00
C ILE A 349 5.52 1.59 16.99
N ASP A 350 5.54 0.40 17.59
CA ASP A 350 6.73 -0.48 17.60
C ASP A 350 7.16 -0.85 16.16
N LEU A 351 6.20 -1.19 15.29
CA LEU A 351 6.48 -1.58 13.90
C LEU A 351 6.87 -0.41 13.00
N LEU A 352 6.35 0.78 13.29
CA LEU A 352 6.68 2.00 12.56
C LEU A 352 8.02 2.61 13.02
N LYS A 353 8.73 1.95 13.96
CA LYS A 353 10.03 2.37 14.50
C LYS A 353 9.97 3.79 15.08
N ASP A 354 8.94 4.05 15.86
CA ASP A 354 8.74 5.34 16.52
C ASP A 354 9.94 5.74 17.40
N PRO A 355 10.48 6.97 17.28
CA PRO A 355 11.62 7.39 18.09
C PRO A 355 11.28 7.37 19.58
N ALA A 356 12.19 6.86 20.40
CA ALA A 356 12.08 6.94 21.84
C ALA A 356 12.06 8.41 22.29
N LEU A 357 11.10 8.78 23.14
CA LEU A 357 11.05 10.11 23.74
C LEU A 357 12.00 10.14 24.94
N GLU A 358 13.11 10.89 24.81
CA GLU A 358 13.94 11.20 25.96
C GLU A 358 13.14 11.97 27.00
N THR A 359 13.43 11.72 28.28
CA THR A 359 12.73 12.30 29.44
C THR A 359 13.01 13.79 29.65
N ASP A 360 13.94 14.39 28.90
CA ASP A 360 14.33 15.78 29.07
C ASP A 360 13.67 16.71 28.02
N ASP A 361 12.74 17.52 28.54
CA ASP A 361 11.89 18.50 27.88
C ASP A 361 12.65 19.74 27.32
N ALA A 362 13.79 19.56 26.68
CA ALA A 362 14.39 20.66 25.92
C ALA A 362 13.58 20.84 24.62
N ASN A 363 12.81 21.92 24.47
CA ASN A 363 12.01 22.22 23.25
C ASN A 363 12.78 22.12 21.91
N GLY A 364 14.12 22.13 21.91
CA GLY A 364 14.95 21.86 20.73
C GLY A 364 15.19 20.38 20.39
N SER A 365 14.74 19.43 21.22
CA SER A 365 14.89 17.97 21.01
C SER A 365 13.78 17.41 20.13
N VAL A 366 12.53 17.87 20.31
CA VAL A 366 11.36 17.36 19.57
C VAL A 366 11.45 17.66 18.07
N GLU A 367 11.83 18.88 17.67
CA GLU A 367 11.99 19.22 16.25
C GLU A 367 13.10 18.41 15.57
N LYS A 368 14.20 18.13 16.27
CA LYS A 368 15.26 17.25 15.76
C LYS A 368 14.81 15.79 15.68
N GLN A 369 14.04 15.32 16.66
CA GLN A 369 13.50 13.96 16.69
C GLN A 369 12.47 13.73 15.57
N THR A 370 11.66 14.74 15.23
CA THR A 370 10.68 14.62 14.15
C THR A 370 11.31 14.74 12.77
N GLN A 371 12.48 15.38 12.63
CA GLN A 371 13.14 15.66 11.35
C GLN A 371 13.67 14.46 10.56
N ASN A 372 13.74 13.25 11.13
CA ASN A 372 14.24 12.04 10.45
C ASN A 372 13.27 10.84 10.53
N VAL A 373 12.00 11.07 10.85
CA VAL A 373 11.01 9.97 10.89
C VAL A 373 10.46 9.71 9.49
N GLU A 374 10.54 8.46 9.04
CA GLU A 374 9.83 7.98 7.85
C GLU A 374 8.34 7.83 8.16
N ARG A 375 7.46 8.04 7.16
CA ARG A 375 5.99 7.82 7.31
C ARG A 375 5.38 8.62 8.47
N ARG A 376 5.85 9.86 8.66
CA ARG A 376 5.54 10.72 9.83
C ARG A 376 4.07 10.84 10.14
N ASP A 377 3.23 11.01 9.12
CA ASP A 377 1.80 11.23 9.31
C ASP A 377 1.16 10.03 10.03
N ILE A 378 1.53 8.81 9.66
CA ILE A 378 0.99 7.59 10.28
C ILE A 378 1.56 7.38 11.68
N VAL A 379 2.85 7.67 11.89
CA VAL A 379 3.45 7.64 13.23
C VAL A 379 2.76 8.64 14.15
N ALA A 380 2.48 9.86 13.66
CA ALA A 380 1.77 10.89 14.40
C ALA A 380 0.32 10.47 14.71
N LEU A 381 -0.40 9.85 13.77
CA LEU A 381 -1.74 9.29 14.04
C LEU A 381 -1.70 8.20 15.10
N ALA A 382 -0.79 7.23 14.96
CA ALA A 382 -0.68 6.13 15.90
C ALA A 382 -0.31 6.63 17.31
N ARG A 383 0.67 7.54 17.39
CA ARG A 383 1.15 8.13 18.65
C ARG A 383 0.13 9.06 19.28
N GLY A 384 -0.58 9.87 18.48
CA GLY A 384 -1.66 10.73 18.96
C GLY A 384 -2.84 9.93 19.52
N GLY A 385 -3.28 8.89 18.81
CA GLY A 385 -4.32 7.98 19.29
C GLY A 385 -3.89 7.20 20.54
N TYR A 386 -2.62 6.78 20.60
CA TYR A 386 -2.06 6.15 21.81
C TYR A 386 -2.05 7.12 22.99
N ALA A 387 -1.63 8.36 22.76
CA ALA A 387 -1.58 9.41 23.78
C ALA A 387 -2.93 9.66 24.43
N GLU A 388 -4.00 9.72 23.63
CA GLU A 388 -5.36 9.86 24.15
C GLU A 388 -5.80 8.65 24.98
N ALA A 389 -5.46 7.43 24.53
CA ALA A 389 -5.74 6.22 25.29
C ALA A 389 -5.01 6.20 26.66
N LEU A 390 -3.78 6.71 26.70
CA LEU A 390 -3.02 6.88 27.95
C LEU A 390 -3.56 8.01 28.82
N GLY A 391 -4.05 9.09 28.20
CA GLY A 391 -4.59 10.26 28.91
C GLY A 391 -5.82 9.94 29.77
N VAL A 392 -6.56 8.89 29.43
CA VAL A 392 -7.69 8.36 30.24
C VAL A 392 -7.19 7.70 31.54
N GLN A 393 -5.94 7.23 31.58
CA GLN A 393 -5.35 6.54 32.74
C GLN A 393 -4.62 7.55 33.63
N GLU A 394 -5.11 7.79 34.84
CA GLU A 394 -4.56 8.80 35.76
C GLU A 394 -3.04 8.66 35.97
N ASN A 395 -2.55 7.43 36.12
CA ASN A 395 -1.13 7.15 36.36
C ASN A 395 -0.22 7.37 35.14
N ARG A 396 -0.78 7.45 33.92
CA ARG A 396 -0.02 7.55 32.66
C ARG A 396 -0.31 8.83 31.88
N LYS A 397 -1.05 9.76 32.47
CA LYS A 397 -1.40 11.03 31.83
C LYS A 397 -0.17 11.84 31.38
N ALA A 398 0.88 11.88 32.19
CA ALA A 398 2.12 12.58 31.83
C ALA A 398 2.88 11.93 30.66
N GLU A 399 2.75 10.61 30.48
CA GLU A 399 3.28 9.90 29.32
C GLU A 399 2.45 10.24 28.07
N GLY A 400 1.12 10.21 28.19
CA GLY A 400 0.20 10.61 27.12
C GLY A 400 0.45 12.04 26.63
N GLU A 401 0.58 13.01 27.53
CA GLU A 401 0.84 14.41 27.13
C GLU A 401 2.16 14.59 26.36
N ARG A 402 3.21 13.83 26.72
CA ARG A 402 4.48 13.87 25.97
C ARG A 402 4.32 13.30 24.57
N MET A 403 3.64 12.16 24.44
CA MET A 403 3.36 11.53 23.15
C MET A 403 2.48 12.40 22.27
N LYS A 404 1.48 13.07 22.85
CA LYS A 404 0.63 14.03 22.16
C LYS A 404 1.42 15.21 21.61
N LYS A 405 2.24 15.86 22.44
CA LYS A 405 3.09 16.99 22.00
C LYS A 405 3.99 16.61 20.83
N TRP A 406 4.60 15.43 20.90
CA TRP A 406 5.43 14.94 19.79
C TRP A 406 4.60 14.70 18.53
N ALA A 407 3.43 14.06 18.66
CA ALA A 407 2.56 13.75 17.53
C ALA A 407 2.08 15.04 16.83
N GLU A 408 1.70 16.06 17.60
CA GLU A 408 1.31 17.37 17.07
C GLU A 408 2.46 18.05 16.33
N ALA A 409 3.70 17.95 16.83
CA ALA A 409 4.89 18.49 16.16
C ALA A 409 5.30 17.69 14.92
N ALA A 410 5.03 16.38 14.89
CA ALA A 410 5.35 15.50 13.78
C ALA A 410 4.33 15.57 12.63
N TRP A 411 3.09 15.97 12.94
CA TRP A 411 1.98 16.01 12.01
C TRP A 411 2.16 17.11 10.94
N ARG A 412 2.23 16.72 9.66
CA ARG A 412 2.47 17.63 8.53
C ARG A 412 1.35 17.67 7.50
N ASN A 413 0.20 17.05 7.79
CA ASN A 413 -0.96 17.13 6.90
C ASN A 413 -1.43 18.59 6.81
N ARG A 414 -1.59 19.10 5.59
CA ARG A 414 -1.94 20.50 5.31
C ARG A 414 -3.45 20.76 5.33
N ARG A 415 -4.27 19.70 5.25
CA ARG A 415 -5.74 19.74 5.18
C ARG A 415 -6.39 19.66 6.57
N LEU A 416 -5.81 18.85 7.46
CA LEU A 416 -6.34 18.48 8.77
C LEU A 416 -5.32 18.77 9.86
N SER A 417 -5.76 19.21 11.02
CA SER A 417 -5.01 19.10 12.27
C SER A 417 -5.05 17.66 12.79
N LEU A 418 -4.08 17.28 13.64
CA LEU A 418 -4.05 15.94 14.24
C LEU A 418 -5.34 15.67 15.05
N ALA A 419 -5.86 16.67 15.75
CA ALA A 419 -7.10 16.57 16.50
C ALA A 419 -8.30 16.28 15.58
N GLU A 420 -8.44 17.00 14.46
CA GLU A 420 -9.49 16.73 13.46
C GLU A 420 -9.34 15.33 12.83
N ALA A 421 -8.10 14.84 12.68
CA ALA A 421 -7.85 13.50 12.13
C ALA A 421 -8.17 12.36 13.14
N LEU A 422 -8.05 12.62 14.45
CA LEU A 422 -8.38 11.66 15.50
C LEU A 422 -9.84 11.71 15.94
N ASP A 423 -10.53 12.84 15.78
CA ASP A 423 -11.93 13.03 16.18
C ASP A 423 -12.85 13.18 14.95
N ILE A 424 -13.21 12.04 14.36
CA ILE A 424 -14.15 12.00 13.23
C ILE A 424 -15.57 12.00 13.78
N SER A 425 -16.08 13.19 14.08
CA SER A 425 -17.51 13.38 14.37
C SER A 425 -18.33 13.41 13.07
N GLU A 426 -19.60 13.01 13.13
CA GLU A 426 -20.52 13.14 11.99
C GLU A 426 -20.61 14.59 11.45
N SER A 427 -20.41 15.56 12.35
CA SER A 427 -20.42 17.00 12.06
C SER A 427 -19.13 17.54 11.43
N SER A 428 -18.04 16.76 11.41
CA SER A 428 -16.78 17.22 10.81
C SER A 428 -16.91 17.33 9.29
N SER A 429 -16.66 18.51 8.73
CA SER A 429 -16.67 18.69 7.26
C SER A 429 -15.53 17.94 6.56
N LYS A 430 -14.50 17.50 7.29
CA LYS A 430 -13.32 16.84 6.75
C LYS A 430 -13.16 15.44 7.33
N VAL A 431 -12.75 14.50 6.48
CA VAL A 431 -12.54 13.11 6.84
C VAL A 431 -11.09 12.74 6.47
N PRO A 432 -10.27 12.23 7.41
CA PRO A 432 -8.95 11.69 7.10
C PRO A 432 -9.10 10.37 6.33
N VAL A 433 -8.29 10.17 5.30
CA VAL A 433 -8.20 8.88 4.60
C VAL A 433 -6.75 8.43 4.61
N VAL A 434 -6.45 7.27 5.20
CA VAL A 434 -5.10 6.71 5.16
C VAL A 434 -4.91 5.94 3.85
N ASP A 435 -4.06 6.45 2.96
CA ASP A 435 -3.59 5.69 1.79
C ASP A 435 -2.47 4.73 2.24
N ALA A 436 -2.78 3.44 2.22
CA ALA A 436 -1.87 2.39 2.65
C ALA A 436 -0.70 2.17 1.67
N ARG A 437 -0.80 2.57 0.39
CA ARG A 437 0.31 2.47 -0.59
C ARG A 437 1.45 3.35 -0.14
N ILE A 438 1.16 4.63 0.11
CA ILE A 438 2.18 5.63 0.46
C ILE A 438 2.36 5.81 1.97
N CYS A 439 1.54 5.15 2.80
CA CYS A 439 1.54 5.30 4.25
C CYS A 439 1.41 6.78 4.66
N ARG A 440 0.43 7.49 4.09
CA ARG A 440 0.13 8.90 4.39
C ARG A 440 -1.35 9.06 4.70
N ALA A 441 -1.68 10.08 5.48
CA ALA A 441 -3.06 10.51 5.67
C ALA A 441 -3.36 11.65 4.69
N LEU A 442 -4.46 11.52 3.94
CA LEU A 442 -4.99 12.48 2.98
C LEU A 442 -5.99 13.44 3.65
#